data_AF-A0ABD1D6N0-F1
#
_entry.id   AF-A0ABD1D6N0-F1
#
_cell.length_a   1.000
_cell.length_b   1.000
_cell.length_c   1.000
_cell.angle_alpha   90.00
_cell.angle_beta   90.00
_cell.angle_gamma   90.00
#
_symmetry.space_group_name_H-M   'P 1'
#
loop_
_entity.id
_entity.type
_entity.pdbx_description
1 polymer ?
#
loop_
_entity_poly.entity_id
_entity_poly.type
_entity_poly.pdbx_seq_one_letter_code
_entity_poly.pdbx_strand_id
1 'polypeptide(L)'
;MSQTSKDIVGSCGFCRQPVNPVTDKTVTCSGGPGCGRSFHSFCADLNLTMWAALASDDGLRWFCADCRKNVETPRQGSAEVTLKDILARIDRLEAKVDLGFAKCHDQLESKTSVKSDRSDDGDDDDATSGPKSGAATKTPSRAE
;
A
#
# COMPACT_ATOMS: atom_id res chain seq x y z
N MET A 1 16.73 40.52 -2.50
CA MET A 1 16.27 39.14 -2.77
C MET A 1 16.91 38.23 -1.72
N SER A 2 16.21 38.00 -0.60
CA SER A 2 16.77 37.27 0.55
C SER A 2 16.22 35.85 0.52
N GLN A 3 17.04 34.90 0.07
CA GLN A 3 16.66 33.48 0.06
C GLN A 3 16.63 32.95 1.50
N THR A 4 15.49 32.37 1.87
CA THR A 4 15.20 31.76 3.16
C THR A 4 15.89 30.40 3.28
N SER A 5 17.08 30.35 3.87
CA SER A 5 17.88 29.13 4.10
C SER A 5 17.36 28.22 5.23
N LYS A 6 16.05 28.06 5.41
CA LYS A 6 15.51 27.53 6.67
C LYS A 6 15.32 26.01 6.79
N ASP A 7 15.49 25.22 5.73
CA ASP A 7 15.10 23.80 5.79
C ASP A 7 16.16 22.81 5.25
N ILE A 8 17.46 23.14 5.32
CA ILE A 8 18.51 22.16 5.00
C ILE A 8 18.82 21.34 6.25
N VAL A 9 18.24 20.15 6.36
CA VAL A 9 18.48 19.20 7.45
C VAL A 9 19.63 18.26 7.04
N GLY A 10 20.85 18.83 6.99
CA GLY A 10 22.08 18.06 6.76
C GLY A 10 22.37 17.65 5.31
N SER A 11 23.39 16.80 5.14
CA SER A 11 23.86 16.28 3.85
C SER A 11 23.55 14.79 3.69
N CYS A 12 23.31 14.38 2.44
CA CYS A 12 22.98 13.01 2.10
C CYS A 12 24.16 12.10 2.46
N GLY A 13 23.87 11.02 3.20
CA GLY A 13 24.90 10.08 3.63
C GLY A 13 25.64 9.36 2.48
N PHE A 14 25.12 9.43 1.26
CA PHE A 14 25.69 8.82 0.05
C PHE A 14 26.33 9.85 -0.88
N CYS A 15 25.56 10.75 -1.49
CA CYS A 15 26.05 11.70 -2.50
C CYS A 15 26.62 13.01 -1.92
N ARG A 16 26.53 13.20 -0.59
CA ARG A 16 26.98 14.40 0.15
C ARG A 16 26.32 15.71 -0.25
N GLN A 17 25.35 15.68 -1.17
CA GLN A 17 24.53 16.84 -1.51
C GLN A 17 23.58 17.20 -0.36
N PRO A 18 23.21 18.48 -0.21
CA PRO A 18 22.24 18.88 0.80
C PRO A 18 20.93 18.12 0.64
N VAL A 19 20.30 17.81 1.78
CA VAL A 19 18.99 17.16 1.81
C VAL A 19 18.01 18.11 2.48
N ASN A 20 16.87 18.36 1.84
CA ASN A 20 15.79 19.12 2.42
C ASN A 20 14.59 18.20 2.63
N PRO A 21 14.25 17.79 3.86
CA PRO A 21 13.17 16.83 4.11
C PRO A 21 11.77 17.36 3.77
N VAL A 22 11.62 18.67 3.55
CA VAL A 22 10.35 19.29 3.14
C VAL A 22 10.13 19.17 1.64
N THR A 23 11.20 19.24 0.84
CA THR A 23 11.10 19.28 -0.63
C THR A 23 11.61 17.99 -1.30
N ASP A 24 12.56 17.31 -0.67
CA ASP A 24 13.13 16.06 -1.14
C ASP A 24 12.38 14.86 -0.54
N LYS A 25 12.26 13.79 -1.33
CA LYS A 25 11.91 12.48 -0.81
C LYS A 25 13.12 11.92 -0.08
N THR A 26 13.06 11.91 1.24
CA THR A 26 14.16 11.47 2.09
C THR A 26 13.80 10.24 2.90
N VAL A 27 14.82 9.52 3.35
CA VAL A 27 14.72 8.44 4.32
C VAL A 27 15.85 8.59 5.33
N THR A 28 15.54 8.32 6.61
CA THR A 28 16.53 8.34 7.68
C THR A 28 16.93 6.91 8.03
N CYS A 29 18.22 6.65 8.14
CA CYS A 29 18.71 5.35 8.58
C CYS A 29 18.35 5.11 10.06
N SER A 30 17.59 4.05 10.32
CA SER A 30 17.24 3.56 11.67
C SER A 30 18.34 2.75 12.34
N GLY A 31 19.56 2.75 11.78
CA GLY A 31 20.72 2.10 12.38
C GLY A 31 21.03 2.63 13.78
N GLY A 32 21.73 1.81 14.58
CA GLY A 32 22.08 2.13 15.97
C GLY A 32 22.80 3.46 16.16
N PRO A 33 23.08 3.83 17.43
CA PRO A 33 23.59 5.16 17.79
C PRO A 33 24.86 5.48 16.99
N GLY A 34 24.75 6.48 16.11
CA GLY A 34 25.87 6.94 15.26
C GLY A 34 25.59 6.93 13.75
N CYS A 35 24.53 6.26 13.26
CA CYS A 35 24.11 6.46 11.88
C CYS A 35 23.20 7.66 11.75
N GLY A 36 21.88 7.54 12.01
CA GLY A 36 20.92 8.67 11.98
C GLY A 36 20.99 9.55 10.72
N ARG A 37 21.65 9.10 9.66
CA ARG A 37 21.95 9.86 8.46
C ARG A 37 20.71 9.86 7.57
N SER A 38 20.46 11.02 6.96
CA SER A 38 19.41 11.18 5.95
C SER A 38 19.97 10.87 4.55
N PHE A 39 19.12 10.32 3.70
CA PHE A 39 19.44 9.96 2.33
C PHE A 39 18.30 10.39 1.41
N HIS A 40 18.62 10.88 0.21
CA HIS A 40 17.63 10.97 -0.86
C HIS A 40 17.10 9.56 -1.18
N SER A 41 15.81 9.42 -1.48
CA SER A 41 15.21 8.12 -1.79
C SER A 41 15.94 7.41 -2.94
N PHE A 42 16.35 8.17 -3.96
CA PHE A 42 17.14 7.64 -5.08
C PHE A 42 18.54 7.15 -4.64
N CYS A 43 19.22 7.90 -3.77
CA CYS A 43 20.52 7.47 -3.22
C CYS A 43 20.41 6.27 -2.27
N ALA A 44 19.22 6.05 -1.72
CA ALA A 44 18.88 4.89 -0.90
C ALA A 44 18.38 3.69 -1.73
N ASP A 45 18.36 3.81 -3.06
CA ASP A 45 17.81 2.83 -4.02
C ASP A 45 16.34 2.48 -3.71
N LEU A 46 15.58 3.47 -3.27
CA LEU A 46 14.15 3.35 -2.99
C LEU A 46 13.36 3.89 -4.17
N ASN A 47 12.52 3.03 -4.75
CA ASN A 47 11.48 3.49 -5.66
C ASN A 47 10.37 4.24 -4.90
N LEU A 48 9.48 4.89 -5.65
CA LEU A 48 8.42 5.73 -5.08
C LEU A 48 7.50 4.95 -4.13
N THR A 49 7.16 3.71 -4.48
CA THR A 49 6.27 2.85 -3.68
C THR A 49 6.92 2.46 -2.36
N MET A 50 8.19 2.05 -2.39
CA MET A 50 8.95 1.68 -1.18
C MET A 50 9.13 2.88 -0.25
N TRP A 51 9.46 4.04 -0.81
CA TRP A 51 9.54 5.27 -0.04
C TRP A 51 8.19 5.65 0.58
N ALA A 52 7.09 5.56 -0.18
CA ALA A 52 5.76 5.88 0.32
C ALA A 52 5.33 4.92 1.44
N ALA A 53 5.65 3.63 1.32
CA ALA A 53 5.39 2.66 2.37
C ALA A 53 6.16 2.99 3.66
N LEU A 54 7.46 3.29 3.55
CA LEU A 54 8.30 3.72 4.68
C LEU A 54 7.81 5.01 5.33
N ALA A 55 7.23 5.93 4.56
CA ALA A 55 6.68 7.17 5.08
C ALA A 55 5.28 7.01 5.70
N SER A 56 4.55 5.95 5.38
CA SER A 56 3.16 5.74 5.81
C SER A 56 3.02 4.80 7.01
N ASP A 57 4.05 4.01 7.33
CA ASP A 57 4.01 2.98 8.38
C ASP A 57 5.11 3.21 9.43
N ASP A 58 4.70 3.58 10.65
CA ASP A 58 5.59 3.79 11.80
C ASP A 58 6.33 2.51 12.25
N GLY A 59 5.93 1.34 11.76
CA GLY A 59 6.59 0.07 12.03
C GLY A 59 7.76 -0.26 11.11
N LEU A 60 7.84 0.38 9.93
CA LEU A 60 8.88 0.08 8.94
C LEU A 60 10.15 0.88 9.21
N ARG A 61 11.28 0.16 9.29
CA ARG A 61 12.61 0.75 9.49
C ARG A 61 13.48 0.51 8.27
N TRP A 62 14.19 1.55 7.85
CA TRP A 62 15.16 1.46 6.77
C TRP A 62 16.58 1.56 7.30
N PHE A 63 17.47 0.73 6.77
CA PHE A 63 18.88 0.71 7.14
C PHE A 63 19.74 0.98 5.90
N CYS A 64 20.74 1.85 6.03
CA CYS A 64 21.74 2.06 4.98
C CYS A 64 22.63 0.83 4.81
N ALA A 65 23.35 0.73 3.69
CA ALA A 65 24.19 -0.43 3.37
C ALA A 65 25.19 -0.80 4.48
N ASP A 66 25.76 0.19 5.16
CA ASP A 66 26.69 -0.04 6.28
C ASP A 66 25.95 -0.60 7.50
N CYS A 67 24.81 -0.01 7.85
CA CYS A 67 24.04 -0.47 9.00
C CYS A 67 23.42 -1.84 8.77
N ARG A 68 23.04 -2.21 7.54
CA ARG A 68 22.54 -3.56 7.21
C ARG A 68 23.54 -4.65 7.56
N LYS A 69 24.84 -4.38 7.51
CA LYS A 69 25.89 -5.34 7.92
C LYS A 69 25.91 -5.57 9.44
N ASN A 70 25.44 -4.59 10.20
CA ASN A 70 25.46 -4.56 11.67
C ASN A 70 24.07 -4.78 12.29
N VAL A 71 23.00 -4.78 11.49
CA VAL A 71 21.70 -5.33 11.89
C VAL A 71 21.95 -6.80 12.07
N GLU A 72 22.19 -7.18 13.32
CA GLU A 72 22.60 -8.50 13.80
C GLU A 72 22.38 -9.59 12.74
N THR A 73 23.47 -10.08 12.14
CA THR A 73 23.51 -11.45 11.64
C THR A 73 22.93 -12.29 12.75
N PRO A 74 21.74 -12.87 12.56
CA PRO A 74 20.98 -13.19 13.73
C PRO A 74 21.67 -14.44 14.29
N ARG A 75 22.15 -14.33 15.54
CA ARG A 75 23.00 -15.33 16.24
C ARG A 75 22.50 -16.72 15.86
N GLN A 76 23.41 -17.62 15.46
CA GLN A 76 23.10 -19.04 15.17
C GLN A 76 22.03 -19.54 16.16
N GLY A 77 20.80 -19.75 15.66
CA GLY A 77 19.56 -19.84 16.45
C GLY A 77 18.40 -19.02 15.88
N SER A 78 18.70 -18.08 14.98
CA SER A 78 17.77 -17.11 14.40
C SER A 78 16.93 -17.59 13.23
N ALA A 79 17.47 -18.42 12.34
CA ALA A 79 16.73 -18.88 11.16
C ALA A 79 15.46 -19.64 11.57
N GLU A 80 15.53 -20.40 12.66
CA GLU A 80 14.39 -21.10 13.24
C GLU A 80 13.37 -20.15 13.86
N VAL A 81 13.82 -19.07 14.52
CA VAL A 81 12.94 -18.03 15.09
C VAL A 81 12.29 -17.20 14.00
N THR A 82 13.05 -16.80 12.97
CA THR A 82 12.53 -16.10 11.79
C THR A 82 11.58 -16.99 11.01
N LEU A 83 11.88 -18.27 10.82
CA LEU A 83 10.98 -19.20 10.16
C LEU A 83 9.70 -19.39 10.97
N LYS A 84 9.78 -19.54 12.30
CA LYS A 84 8.61 -19.60 13.18
C LYS A 84 7.76 -18.32 13.13
N ASP A 85 8.38 -17.15 13.10
CA ASP A 85 7.66 -15.88 12.97
C ASP A 85 6.99 -15.74 11.59
N ILE A 86 7.69 -16.12 10.52
CA ILE A 86 7.13 -16.13 9.16
C ILE A 86 5.93 -17.08 9.08
N LEU A 87 6.05 -18.31 9.59
CA LEU A 87 4.96 -19.28 9.62
C LEU A 87 3.77 -18.76 10.44
N ALA A 88 4.02 -18.20 11.62
CA ALA A 88 2.95 -17.62 12.44
C ALA A 88 2.26 -16.41 11.77
N ARG A 89 2.97 -15.65 10.92
CA ARG A 89 2.38 -14.58 10.12
C ARG A 89 1.53 -15.12 8.97
N ILE A 90 1.93 -16.24 8.36
CA ILE A 90 1.14 -16.92 7.33
C ILE A 90 -0.16 -17.45 7.95
N ASP A 91 -0.10 -18.13 9.09
CA ASP A 91 -1.29 -18.63 9.79
C ASP A 91 -2.31 -17.51 10.11
N ARG A 92 -1.80 -16.34 10.55
CA ARG A 92 -2.65 -15.16 10.82
C ARG A 92 -3.27 -14.56 9.54
N LEU A 93 -2.60 -14.69 8.41
CA LEU A 93 -3.12 -14.23 7.12
C LEU A 93 -4.16 -15.20 6.57
N GLU A 94 -3.92 -16.51 6.67
CA GLU A 94 -4.89 -17.55 6.30
C GLU A 94 -6.19 -17.41 7.11
N ALA A 95 -6.09 -17.25 8.43
CA ALA A 95 -7.27 -17.01 9.27
C ALA A 95 -8.06 -15.76 8.86
N LYS A 96 -7.39 -14.69 8.41
CA LYS A 96 -8.05 -13.47 7.91
C LYS A 96 -8.70 -13.69 6.54
N VAL A 97 -8.07 -14.49 5.68
CA VAL A 97 -8.63 -14.87 4.38
C VAL A 97 -9.89 -15.70 4.61
N ASP A 98 -9.85 -16.70 5.50
CA ASP A 98 -11.00 -17.54 5.83
C ASP A 98 -12.16 -16.74 6.45
N LEU A 99 -11.85 -15.82 7.38
CA LEU A 99 -12.84 -14.88 7.93
C LEU A 99 -13.43 -13.96 6.83
N GLY A 100 -12.62 -13.54 5.88
CA GLY A 100 -13.06 -12.77 4.71
C GLY A 100 -14.00 -13.56 3.82
N PHE A 101 -13.66 -14.83 3.52
CA PHE A 101 -14.50 -15.74 2.75
C PHE A 101 -15.83 -16.04 3.45
N ALA A 102 -15.81 -16.33 4.75
CA ALA A 102 -17.04 -16.55 5.54
C ALA A 102 -17.96 -15.31 5.51
N LYS A 103 -17.38 -14.11 5.71
CA LYS A 103 -18.14 -12.85 5.67
C LYS A 103 -18.68 -12.53 4.27
N CYS A 104 -18.03 -13.00 3.21
CA CYS A 104 -18.54 -12.91 1.85
C CYS A 104 -19.63 -13.95 1.56
N HIS A 105 -19.51 -15.16 2.10
CA HIS A 105 -20.51 -16.23 1.98
C HIS A 105 -21.84 -15.85 2.65
N ASP A 106 -21.81 -15.37 3.90
CA ASP A 106 -23.00 -14.90 4.61
C ASP A 106 -23.73 -13.79 3.84
N GLN A 107 -22.97 -12.88 3.22
CA GLN A 107 -23.54 -11.82 2.38
C GLN A 107 -24.17 -12.32 1.08
N LEU A 108 -23.73 -13.46 0.55
CA LEU A 108 -24.30 -14.09 -0.64
C LEU A 108 -25.62 -14.81 -0.28
N GLU A 109 -25.66 -15.58 0.80
CA GLU A 109 -26.88 -16.25 1.27
C GLU A 109 -27.97 -15.24 1.69
N SER A 110 -27.57 -14.13 2.32
CA SER A 110 -28.46 -13.02 2.65
C SER A 110 -29.06 -12.34 1.41
N LYS A 111 -28.41 -12.42 0.25
CA LYS A 111 -28.86 -11.82 -1.02
C LYS A 111 -29.69 -12.79 -1.87
N THR A 112 -29.50 -14.10 -1.72
CA THR A 112 -30.29 -15.11 -2.46
C THR A 112 -31.65 -15.41 -1.81
N SER A 113 -31.84 -15.08 -0.52
CA SER A 113 -33.11 -15.30 0.18
C SER A 113 -34.24 -14.31 -0.16
N VAL A 114 -33.99 -13.24 -0.94
CA VAL A 114 -34.99 -12.18 -1.24
C VAL A 114 -35.63 -12.33 -2.62
N LYS A 115 -35.52 -13.50 -3.28
CA LYS A 115 -36.06 -13.67 -4.64
C LYS A 115 -36.74 -15.02 -4.86
N SER A 116 -37.73 -15.31 -4.02
CA SER A 116 -38.66 -16.41 -4.25
C SER A 116 -40.05 -16.11 -3.68
N ASP A 117 -40.58 -14.92 -3.98
CA ASP A 117 -42.00 -14.57 -3.82
C ASP A 117 -42.36 -13.51 -4.86
N ARG A 118 -42.52 -13.93 -6.11
CA ARG A 118 -43.30 -13.16 -7.09
C ARG A 118 -44.31 -14.10 -7.70
N SER A 119 -45.48 -14.08 -7.08
CA SER A 119 -46.71 -14.68 -7.54
C SER A 119 -47.00 -14.23 -8.96
N ASP A 120 -47.38 -15.24 -9.73
CA ASP A 120 -47.87 -15.22 -11.08
C ASP A 120 -49.34 -14.76 -11.01
N ASP A 121 -49.59 -13.47 -11.23
CA ASP A 121 -50.93 -12.94 -11.44
C ASP A 121 -50.93 -12.26 -12.81
N GLY A 122 -51.47 -12.99 -13.78
CA GLY A 122 -51.85 -12.44 -15.08
C GLY A 122 -53.14 -11.65 -14.95
N ASP A 123 -53.21 -10.52 -15.64
CA ASP A 123 -54.43 -9.89 -16.11
C ASP A 123 -54.08 -8.82 -17.16
N ASP A 124 -55.03 -8.61 -18.04
CA ASP A 124 -54.90 -8.20 -19.44
C ASP A 124 -54.70 -6.68 -19.75
N ASP A 125 -54.35 -6.45 -21.03
CA ASP A 125 -54.66 -5.31 -21.92
C ASP A 125 -54.26 -3.86 -21.56
N ASP A 126 -53.45 -3.23 -22.42
CA ASP A 126 -53.88 -2.12 -23.31
C ASP A 126 -52.68 -1.47 -24.03
N ALA A 127 -52.90 -1.09 -25.29
CA ALA A 127 -51.90 -0.59 -26.22
C ALA A 127 -51.52 0.88 -25.97
N THR A 128 -50.27 1.28 -26.24
CA THR A 128 -49.94 2.49 -27.04
C THR A 128 -48.43 2.70 -27.24
N SER A 129 -48.02 2.65 -28.52
CA SER A 129 -47.23 3.66 -29.25
C SER A 129 -45.94 4.28 -28.65
N GLY A 130 -44.80 3.93 -29.25
CA GLY A 130 -43.90 4.93 -29.86
C GLY A 130 -42.51 5.16 -29.24
N PRO A 131 -41.45 5.36 -30.06
CA PRO A 131 -40.05 5.30 -29.62
C PRO A 131 -39.44 6.69 -29.33
N LYS A 132 -38.37 6.74 -28.54
CA LYS A 132 -37.42 7.87 -28.60
C LYS A 132 -35.98 7.51 -28.22
N SER A 133 -35.13 7.76 -29.21
CA SER A 133 -33.67 7.73 -29.24
C SER A 133 -32.98 8.64 -28.21
N GLY A 134 -31.71 8.34 -27.91
CA GLY A 134 -30.75 9.29 -27.33
C GLY A 134 -29.60 8.57 -26.61
N ALA A 135 -28.48 8.31 -27.29
CA ALA A 135 -27.24 9.10 -27.23
C ALA A 135 -26.43 8.88 -25.91
N ALA A 136 -25.36 8.09 -25.92
CA ALA A 136 -23.99 8.40 -26.37
C ALA A 136 -23.10 8.97 -25.26
N THR A 137 -22.11 8.19 -24.82
CA THR A 137 -20.84 8.65 -24.21
C THR A 137 -19.80 7.52 -24.38
N LYS A 138 -19.05 7.49 -25.49
CA LYS A 138 -17.76 8.15 -25.75
C LYS A 138 -16.60 7.65 -24.87
N THR A 139 -15.92 6.65 -25.41
CA THR A 139 -14.58 6.14 -25.10
C THR A 139 -13.52 7.25 -25.19
N PRO A 140 -12.59 7.38 -24.22
CA PRO A 140 -11.34 8.09 -24.47
C PRO A 140 -10.29 7.14 -25.04
N SER A 141 -9.85 7.48 -26.25
CA SER A 141 -8.75 6.85 -26.97
C SER A 141 -7.40 7.27 -26.38
N ARG A 142 -6.50 6.29 -26.34
CA ARG A 142 -5.07 6.36 -26.04
C ARG A 142 -4.32 6.88 -27.28
N ALA A 143 -3.40 7.82 -27.09
CA ALA A 143 -2.30 8.17 -27.99
C ALA A 143 -1.14 8.57 -27.05
N GLU A 144 -0.18 7.67 -26.89
CA GLU A 144 1.18 7.68 -27.48
C GLU A 144 2.19 8.20 -26.46
#